data_AF-A0A9P1BVH9-F1
#
_entry.id   AF-A0A9P1BVH9-F1
#
_cell.length_a   1.000
_cell.length_b   1.000
_cell.length_c   1.000
_cell.angle_alpha   90.00
_cell.angle_beta   90.00
_cell.angle_gamma   90.00
#
_symmetry.space_group_name_H-M   'P 1'
#
loop_
_entity.id
_entity.type
_entity.pdbx_description
1 polymer ?
#
loop_
_entity_poly.entity_id
_entity_poly.type
_entity_poly.pdbx_seq_one_letter_code
_entity_poly.pdbx_strand_id
1 'polypeptide(L)'
;MVLRLIAIIALARGQPVPDEQTAQQKALFAYHEERARAASAAATADVLQFLESDEFREVLRDCCADIAHETSMELLQRYRDEARSAELAHAFPANALASVWPDVTLKEMDFPWFLNEWQAALLQESFNTTGGPQVVNDLMQQQLYGCKAFKGPKPTWKEAAERLIYIAHNMRRIDFASIPSFGDVSAIFNTTYVQKMVIIAPYDTGQYGMACKHEGVPKGFPTPELNCSSWREVLGTLEHLDHLILPNLEMFGNWTAPGPSLSLNRTVKDHVRSLFQRSGISTARYEALPPEDIMEAMQYLEANILGNPRLPSSVKFLIGNVATLFGTVDGRRLQLLAQRWGWPLFWGMAGVLTQKSKMLIESFPGQRRFGDPVVGQLNATGSEEHFRELWMQVEHLRSTRNVTNADLDALWQQLSESQLLVEPLKASNPCPDHCVARALSGPCVCRENSRGQQNQQIVLV
;
A
#
# COMPACT_ATOMS: atom_id res chain seq x y z
N MET A 1 31.89 2.92 -15.10
CA MET A 1 30.60 2.35 -14.62
C MET A 1 30.75 0.93 -14.09
N VAL A 2 31.44 0.02 -14.78
CA VAL A 2 31.61 -1.40 -14.36
C VAL A 2 32.26 -1.59 -12.98
N LEU A 3 33.29 -0.79 -12.63
CA LEU A 3 33.95 -0.88 -11.32
C LEU A 3 33.06 -0.45 -10.12
N ARG A 4 32.09 0.47 -10.32
CA ARG A 4 31.12 0.82 -9.27
C ARG A 4 30.06 -0.26 -9.08
N LEU A 5 29.69 -0.99 -10.13
CA LEU A 5 28.74 -2.10 -10.05
C LEU A 5 29.32 -3.30 -9.27
N ILE A 6 30.60 -3.62 -9.48
CA ILE A 6 31.31 -4.69 -8.75
C ILE A 6 31.45 -4.34 -7.26
N ALA A 7 31.73 -3.08 -6.92
CA ALA A 7 31.84 -2.65 -5.53
C ALA A 7 30.50 -2.74 -4.77
N ILE A 8 29.37 -2.44 -5.42
CA ILE A 8 28.03 -2.54 -4.80
C ILE A 8 27.64 -4.00 -4.56
N ILE A 9 27.94 -4.91 -5.48
CA ILE A 9 27.70 -6.35 -5.28
C ILE A 9 28.60 -6.90 -4.16
N ALA A 10 29.84 -6.41 -4.03
CA ALA A 10 30.74 -6.80 -2.94
C ALA A 10 30.31 -6.23 -1.56
N LEU A 11 29.77 -5.01 -1.52
CA LEU A 11 29.26 -4.38 -0.28
C LEU A 11 27.92 -4.94 0.17
N ALA A 12 27.02 -5.28 -0.77
CA ALA A 12 25.76 -5.97 -0.44
C ALA A 12 25.99 -7.39 0.11
N ARG A 13 27.06 -8.06 -0.32
CA ARG A 13 27.50 -9.35 0.27
C ARG A 13 28.11 -9.20 1.68
N GLY A 14 28.40 -7.98 2.13
CA GLY A 14 29.00 -7.74 3.44
C GLY A 14 27.98 -7.55 4.57
N GLN A 15 26.73 -7.19 4.25
CA GLN A 15 25.71 -7.00 5.29
C GLN A 15 25.11 -8.33 5.71
N PRO A 16 24.97 -8.60 7.02
CA PRO A 16 24.36 -9.83 7.47
C PRO A 16 22.87 -9.85 7.10
N VAL A 17 22.40 -11.02 6.65
CA VAL A 17 20.97 -11.29 6.47
C VAL A 17 20.32 -11.18 7.85
N PRO A 18 19.40 -10.22 8.08
CA PRO A 18 18.73 -10.08 9.37
C PRO A 18 17.80 -11.26 9.59
N ASP A 19 17.43 -11.55 10.84
CA ASP A 19 16.34 -12.50 11.12
C ASP A 19 15.06 -11.99 10.45
N GLU A 20 14.22 -12.92 9.99
CA GLU A 20 12.93 -12.55 9.38
C GLU A 20 12.04 -11.78 10.34
N GLN A 21 11.99 -12.21 11.60
CA GLN A 21 11.57 -11.40 12.72
C GLN A 21 12.51 -11.67 13.88
N THR A 22 13.11 -10.62 14.42
CA THR A 22 13.95 -10.71 15.61
C THR A 22 13.11 -11.09 16.83
N ALA A 23 13.76 -11.53 17.92
CA ALA A 23 13.08 -11.79 19.18
C ALA A 23 12.34 -10.54 19.71
N GLN A 24 12.89 -9.35 19.45
CA GLN A 24 12.27 -8.09 19.84
C GLN A 24 11.01 -7.80 19.01
N GLN A 25 11.07 -7.96 17.69
CA GLN A 25 9.91 -7.74 16.81
C GLN A 25 8.77 -8.70 17.15
N LYS A 26 9.06 -9.97 17.43
CA LYS A 26 8.06 -10.95 17.89
C LYS A 26 7.42 -10.55 19.22
N ALA A 27 8.20 -10.05 20.17
CA ALA A 27 7.69 -9.56 21.45
C ALA A 27 6.81 -8.31 21.28
N LEU A 28 7.21 -7.37 20.42
CA LEU A 28 6.41 -6.19 20.09
C LEU A 28 5.09 -6.56 19.42
N PHE A 29 5.12 -7.47 18.45
CA PHE A 29 3.89 -7.97 17.81
C PHE A 29 2.96 -8.60 18.85
N ALA A 30 3.47 -9.52 19.69
CA ALA A 30 2.67 -10.17 20.72
C ALA A 30 2.03 -9.17 21.71
N TYR A 31 2.79 -8.15 22.10
CA TYR A 31 2.30 -7.06 22.95
C TYR A 31 1.16 -6.28 22.29
N HIS A 32 1.32 -5.88 21.03
CA HIS A 32 0.29 -5.13 20.31
C HIS A 32 -0.94 -6.00 20.00
N GLU A 33 -0.74 -7.26 19.65
CA GLU A 33 -1.82 -8.24 19.41
C GLU A 33 -2.72 -8.41 20.64
N GLU A 34 -2.14 -8.53 21.84
CA GLU A 34 -2.91 -8.63 23.09
C GLU A 34 -3.75 -7.36 23.35
N ARG A 35 -3.14 -6.18 23.17
CA ARG A 35 -3.83 -4.89 23.33
C ARG A 35 -4.90 -4.67 22.27
N ALA A 36 -4.61 -5.00 21.03
CA ALA A 36 -5.51 -4.92 19.89
C ALA A 36 -6.75 -5.79 20.12
N ARG A 37 -6.57 -7.01 20.63
CA ARG A 37 -7.66 -7.91 21.01
C ARG A 37 -8.59 -7.28 22.03
N ALA A 38 -8.02 -6.77 23.13
CA ALA A 38 -8.80 -6.14 24.21
C ALA A 38 -9.52 -4.88 23.72
N ALA A 39 -8.83 -4.02 22.98
CA ALA A 39 -9.41 -2.78 22.45
C ALA A 39 -10.50 -3.05 21.41
N SER A 40 -10.30 -4.03 20.52
CA SER A 40 -11.31 -4.41 19.54
C SER A 40 -12.56 -4.95 20.21
N ALA A 41 -12.42 -5.86 21.19
CA ALA A 41 -13.55 -6.38 21.94
C ALA A 41 -14.32 -5.28 22.68
N ALA A 42 -13.62 -4.28 23.23
CA ALA A 42 -14.24 -3.14 23.89
C ALA A 42 -14.97 -2.20 22.91
N ALA A 43 -14.42 -2.00 21.71
CA ALA A 43 -14.97 -1.09 20.70
C ALA A 43 -16.08 -1.72 19.84
N THR A 44 -16.20 -3.06 19.80
CA THR A 44 -17.18 -3.75 18.94
C THR A 44 -18.61 -3.24 19.15
N ALA A 45 -19.03 -2.98 20.40
CA ALA A 45 -20.38 -2.47 20.67
C ALA A 45 -20.64 -1.08 20.05
N ASP A 46 -19.69 -0.17 20.20
CA ASP A 46 -19.77 1.19 19.65
C ASP A 46 -19.77 1.17 18.11
N VAL A 47 -18.94 0.30 17.51
CA VAL A 47 -18.93 0.10 16.05
C VAL A 47 -20.27 -0.44 15.56
N LEU A 48 -20.83 -1.47 16.22
CA LEU A 48 -22.14 -2.02 15.85
C LEU A 48 -23.25 -0.97 15.99
N GLN A 49 -23.19 -0.14 17.04
CA GLN A 49 -24.13 0.97 17.22
C GLN A 49 -24.01 2.01 16.09
N PHE A 50 -22.78 2.37 15.69
CA PHE A 50 -22.54 3.26 14.56
C PHE A 50 -23.09 2.69 13.25
N LEU A 51 -22.82 1.40 12.97
CA LEU A 51 -23.32 0.70 11.79
C LEU A 51 -24.85 0.57 11.78
N GLU A 52 -25.52 0.67 12.93
CA GLU A 52 -26.98 0.66 13.05
C GLU A 52 -27.60 2.06 12.96
N SER A 53 -26.80 3.12 13.08
CA SER A 53 -27.30 4.49 13.12
C SER A 53 -28.01 4.91 11.83
N ASP A 54 -29.08 5.70 11.94
CA ASP A 54 -29.85 6.19 10.80
C ASP A 54 -28.98 6.91 9.75
N GLU A 55 -28.00 7.68 10.24
CA GLU A 55 -27.03 8.42 9.42
C GLU A 55 -26.15 7.48 8.58
N PHE A 56 -25.56 6.44 9.19
CA PHE A 56 -24.79 5.45 8.45
C PHE A 56 -25.66 4.68 7.45
N ARG A 57 -26.86 4.27 7.89
CA ARG A 57 -27.82 3.53 7.06
C ARG A 57 -28.33 4.34 5.88
N GLU A 58 -28.49 5.65 6.04
CA GLU A 58 -28.81 6.58 4.95
C GLU A 58 -27.72 6.57 3.88
N VAL A 59 -26.45 6.65 4.27
CA VAL A 59 -25.32 6.61 3.33
C VAL A 59 -25.27 5.29 2.57
N LEU A 60 -25.46 4.15 3.24
CA LEU A 60 -25.46 2.86 2.55
C LEU A 60 -26.62 2.72 1.57
N ARG A 61 -27.82 3.22 1.90
CA ARG A 61 -28.95 3.21 0.94
C ARG A 61 -28.67 4.04 -0.31
N ASP A 62 -27.90 5.11 -0.18
CA ASP A 62 -27.50 6.00 -1.27
C ASP A 62 -26.40 5.38 -2.16
N CYS A 63 -25.30 4.88 -1.58
CA CYS A 63 -24.14 4.43 -2.36
C CYS A 63 -24.10 2.93 -2.67
N CYS A 64 -24.73 2.14 -1.80
CA CYS A 64 -24.33 0.75 -1.55
C CYS A 64 -25.56 -0.10 -1.21
N ALA A 65 -26.62 0.08 -2.01
CA ALA A 65 -27.94 -0.53 -1.77
C ALA A 65 -27.90 -2.06 -1.66
N ASP A 66 -26.88 -2.70 -2.24
CA ASP A 66 -26.63 -4.13 -2.20
C ASP A 66 -26.28 -4.67 -0.81
N ILE A 67 -25.76 -3.82 0.09
CA ILE A 67 -25.42 -4.18 1.48
C ILE A 67 -26.22 -3.37 2.52
N ALA A 68 -27.02 -2.40 2.08
CA ALA A 68 -27.77 -1.51 2.97
C ALA A 68 -28.80 -2.25 3.87
N HIS A 69 -29.20 -3.45 3.48
CA HIS A 69 -30.16 -4.30 4.19
C HIS A 69 -29.52 -5.25 5.20
N GLU A 70 -28.19 -5.36 5.23
CA GLU A 70 -27.48 -6.26 6.13
C GLU A 70 -27.51 -5.75 7.57
N THR A 71 -27.51 -6.66 8.54
CA THR A 71 -27.38 -6.28 9.96
C THR A 71 -26.02 -5.66 10.24
N SER A 72 -25.90 -4.86 11.31
CA SER A 72 -24.62 -4.26 11.71
C SER A 72 -23.53 -5.31 11.96
N MET A 73 -23.90 -6.50 12.46
CA MET A 73 -22.98 -7.63 12.65
C MET A 73 -22.48 -8.21 11.33
N GLU A 74 -23.36 -8.40 10.34
CA GLU A 74 -22.97 -8.88 9.00
C GLU A 74 -22.02 -7.89 8.32
N LEU A 75 -22.32 -6.58 8.38
CA LEU A 75 -21.46 -5.53 7.85
C LEU A 75 -20.08 -5.50 8.53
N LEU A 76 -20.04 -5.60 9.86
CA LEU A 76 -18.78 -5.66 10.61
C LEU A 76 -17.98 -6.92 10.24
N GLN A 77 -18.66 -8.06 10.08
CA GLN A 77 -18.00 -9.30 9.68
C GLN A 77 -17.40 -9.18 8.26
N ARG A 78 -18.15 -8.62 7.30
CA ARG A 78 -17.61 -8.32 5.96
C ARG A 78 -16.43 -7.37 6.00
N TYR A 79 -16.49 -6.34 6.84
CA TYR A 79 -15.37 -5.41 7.00
C TYR A 79 -14.10 -6.12 7.49
N ARG A 80 -14.23 -7.00 8.50
CA ARG A 80 -13.12 -7.80 9.01
C ARG A 80 -12.57 -8.75 7.94
N ASP A 81 -13.43 -9.42 7.20
CA ASP A 81 -13.01 -10.35 6.15
C ASP A 81 -12.33 -9.62 4.99
N GLU A 82 -12.81 -8.42 4.64
CA GLU A 82 -12.17 -7.57 3.64
C GLU A 82 -10.80 -7.08 4.14
N ALA A 83 -10.69 -6.65 5.39
CA ALA A 83 -9.42 -6.24 5.99
C ALA A 83 -8.37 -7.37 6.05
N ARG A 84 -8.79 -8.64 6.13
CA ARG A 84 -7.85 -9.77 6.01
C ARG A 84 -7.42 -10.06 4.58
N SER A 85 -8.18 -9.59 3.60
CA SER A 85 -8.01 -9.96 2.19
C SER A 85 -7.47 -8.83 1.32
N ALA A 86 -7.61 -7.60 1.77
CA ALA A 86 -7.17 -6.41 1.07
C ALA A 86 -5.64 -6.38 0.91
N GLU A 87 -5.18 -5.66 -0.11
CA GLU A 87 -3.78 -5.63 -0.48
C GLU A 87 -2.97 -4.84 0.55
N LEU A 88 -1.82 -5.41 0.92
CA LEU A 88 -0.83 -4.81 1.79
C LEU A 88 0.30 -4.28 0.92
N ALA A 89 0.37 -2.96 0.74
CA ALA A 89 1.17 -2.34 -0.32
C ALA A 89 2.26 -1.41 0.23
N HIS A 90 3.51 -1.65 -0.17
CA HIS A 90 4.60 -0.67 0.01
C HIS A 90 4.86 0.02 -1.33
N ALA A 91 4.62 1.33 -1.40
CA ALA A 91 5.00 2.12 -2.57
C ALA A 91 6.40 2.70 -2.38
N PHE A 92 7.26 2.51 -3.37
CA PHE A 92 8.65 2.94 -3.35
C PHE A 92 9.08 3.44 -4.74
N PRO A 93 10.10 4.32 -4.82
CA PRO A 93 10.54 4.88 -6.08
C PRO A 93 11.39 3.88 -6.88
N ALA A 94 11.23 3.86 -8.20
CA ALA A 94 12.00 2.99 -9.06
C ALA A 94 13.51 3.32 -9.02
N ASN A 95 13.84 4.59 -8.75
CA ASN A 95 15.20 5.10 -8.61
C ASN A 95 15.30 6.14 -7.48
N ALA A 96 16.52 6.35 -6.96
CA ALA A 96 16.74 7.21 -5.79
C ALA A 96 16.62 8.73 -6.06
N LEU A 97 16.41 9.17 -7.31
CA LEU A 97 16.51 10.58 -7.69
C LEU A 97 15.20 11.37 -7.49
N ALA A 98 14.12 10.73 -7.07
CA ALA A 98 12.78 11.32 -7.09
C ALA A 98 12.02 11.29 -5.75
N SER A 99 12.50 10.59 -4.73
CA SER A 99 11.76 10.49 -3.47
C SER A 99 12.18 11.53 -2.44
N VAL A 100 11.18 12.08 -1.73
CA VAL A 100 11.37 12.90 -0.52
C VAL A 100 11.94 12.07 0.63
N TRP A 101 11.82 10.74 0.52
CA TRP A 101 12.15 9.76 1.55
C TRP A 101 13.20 8.79 1.01
N PRO A 102 14.31 8.55 1.72
CA PRO A 102 15.21 7.48 1.35
C PRO A 102 14.50 6.14 1.61
N ASP A 103 14.19 5.44 0.53
CA ASP A 103 13.46 4.19 0.56
C ASP A 103 14.12 3.17 -0.37
N VAL A 104 13.65 1.93 -0.36
CA VAL A 104 14.09 0.91 -1.31
C VAL A 104 13.85 1.38 -2.74
N THR A 105 14.74 1.00 -3.65
CA THR A 105 14.51 1.17 -5.09
C THR A 105 14.56 -0.19 -5.79
N LEU A 106 14.31 -0.22 -7.10
CA LEU A 106 14.47 -1.46 -7.89
C LEU A 106 15.86 -2.10 -7.72
N LYS A 107 16.88 -1.30 -7.42
CA LYS A 107 18.25 -1.78 -7.17
C LYS A 107 18.37 -2.52 -5.84
N GLU A 108 17.72 -2.02 -4.79
CA GLU A 108 17.75 -2.63 -3.47
C GLU A 108 16.87 -3.90 -3.39
N MET A 109 16.02 -4.16 -4.39
CA MET A 109 15.25 -5.40 -4.53
C MET A 109 16.09 -6.62 -5.01
N ASP A 110 17.41 -6.47 -5.13
CA ASP A 110 18.34 -7.57 -5.37
C ASP A 110 18.66 -8.39 -4.10
N PHE A 111 18.29 -7.88 -2.92
CA PHE A 111 18.48 -8.60 -1.65
C PHE A 111 17.45 -9.74 -1.50
N PRO A 112 17.77 -10.83 -0.77
CA PRO A 112 16.83 -11.94 -0.54
C PRO A 112 15.74 -11.64 0.50
N TRP A 113 15.57 -10.39 0.91
CA TRP A 113 14.48 -9.92 1.77
C TRP A 113 14.10 -8.49 1.38
N PHE A 114 12.90 -8.08 1.75
CA PHE A 114 12.43 -6.72 1.56
C PHE A 114 13.09 -5.81 2.61
N LEU A 115 13.90 -4.85 2.16
CA LEU A 115 14.57 -3.90 3.03
C LEU A 115 13.56 -2.86 3.54
N ASN A 116 13.76 -2.35 4.76
CA ASN A 116 13.03 -1.16 5.21
C ASN A 116 13.75 0.15 4.83
N GLU A 117 13.08 1.28 5.01
CA GLU A 117 13.61 2.63 4.71
C GLU A 117 14.95 2.91 5.40
N TRP A 118 15.17 2.37 6.60
CA TRP A 118 16.38 2.59 7.38
C TRP A 118 17.56 1.81 6.82
N GLN A 119 17.35 0.56 6.40
CA GLN A 119 18.36 -0.25 5.73
C GLN A 119 18.69 0.34 4.35
N ALA A 120 17.68 0.77 3.59
CA ALA A 120 17.86 1.43 2.30
C ALA A 120 18.71 2.71 2.45
N ALA A 121 18.38 3.56 3.41
CA ALA A 121 19.13 4.79 3.69
C ALA A 121 20.60 4.54 4.05
N LEU A 122 20.90 3.43 4.75
CA LEU A 122 22.29 3.03 5.03
C LEU A 122 23.06 2.62 3.77
N LEU A 123 22.42 1.93 2.83
CA LEU A 123 23.03 1.50 1.56
C LEU A 123 23.21 2.65 0.57
N GLN A 124 22.28 3.61 0.60
CA GLN A 124 22.27 4.77 -0.29
C GLN A 124 23.09 5.96 0.25
N GLU A 125 23.59 5.85 1.49
CA GLU A 125 24.26 6.95 2.20
C GLU A 125 23.41 8.22 2.32
N SER A 126 22.09 8.05 2.37
CA SER A 126 21.08 9.13 2.34
C SER A 126 20.47 9.42 3.73
N PHE A 127 21.16 9.01 4.79
CA PHE A 127 20.69 9.15 6.17
C PHE A 127 20.71 10.60 6.66
N ASN A 128 19.56 11.14 7.06
CA ASN A 128 19.44 12.47 7.65
C ASN A 128 18.61 12.44 8.95
N THR A 129 19.29 12.32 10.09
CA THR A 129 18.67 12.37 11.43
C THR A 129 18.66 13.74 12.07
N THR A 130 19.25 14.75 11.42
CA THR A 130 19.35 16.09 12.00
C THR A 130 18.15 16.96 11.64
N GLY A 131 17.28 16.49 10.76
CA GLY A 131 16.01 17.12 10.44
C GLY A 131 15.31 16.37 9.32
N GLY A 132 14.14 16.88 8.93
CA GLY A 132 13.39 16.27 7.85
C GLY A 132 12.45 15.16 8.31
N PRO A 133 11.73 14.58 7.36
CA PRO A 133 10.62 13.71 7.66
C PRO A 133 11.03 12.38 8.35
N GLN A 134 12.28 11.92 8.18
CA GLN A 134 12.83 10.74 8.87
C GLN A 134 12.84 10.85 10.40
N VAL A 135 13.01 12.06 10.95
CA VAL A 135 12.99 12.28 12.40
C VAL A 135 11.61 11.97 12.96
N VAL A 136 10.56 12.34 12.22
CA VAL A 136 9.18 12.04 12.59
C VAL A 136 8.93 10.53 12.51
N ASN A 137 9.37 9.86 11.45
CA ASN A 137 9.25 8.41 11.33
C ASN A 137 9.94 7.67 12.49
N ASP A 138 11.17 8.05 12.85
CA ASP A 138 11.88 7.43 13.98
C ASP A 138 11.10 7.62 15.29
N LEU A 139 10.65 8.86 15.54
CA LEU A 139 9.89 9.20 16.73
C LEU A 139 8.59 8.39 16.84
N MET A 140 7.84 8.27 15.74
CA MET A 140 6.59 7.51 15.70
C MET A 140 6.84 6.01 15.89
N GLN A 141 7.89 5.46 15.27
CA GLN A 141 8.35 4.10 15.51
C GLN A 141 8.68 3.84 16.98
N GLN A 142 9.28 4.81 17.67
CA GLN A 142 9.56 4.68 19.10
C GLN A 142 8.29 4.79 19.95
N GLN A 143 7.51 5.85 19.76
CA GLN A 143 6.40 6.22 20.64
C GLN A 143 5.15 5.35 20.45
N LEU A 144 4.76 5.06 19.20
CA LEU A 144 3.55 4.30 18.89
C LEU A 144 3.85 2.81 18.80
N TYR A 145 4.92 2.46 18.10
CA TYR A 145 5.22 1.08 17.74
C TYR A 145 6.14 0.37 18.76
N GLY A 146 6.82 1.11 19.63
CA GLY A 146 7.70 0.55 20.66
C GLY A 146 9.07 0.10 20.13
N CYS A 147 9.48 0.55 18.94
CA CYS A 147 10.83 0.33 18.43
C CYS A 147 11.86 0.98 19.37
N LYS A 148 13.04 0.35 19.52
CA LYS A 148 14.11 0.93 20.33
C LYS A 148 14.70 2.13 19.62
N ALA A 149 14.97 3.19 20.39
CA ALA A 149 15.79 4.30 19.94
C ALA A 149 17.15 3.81 19.41
N PHE A 150 17.65 4.45 18.37
CA PHE A 150 19.00 4.21 17.89
C PHE A 150 20.04 4.67 18.90
N LYS A 151 21.16 3.95 19.02
CA LYS A 151 22.26 4.35 19.94
C LYS A 151 22.99 5.61 19.52
N GLY A 152 22.84 6.03 18.26
CA GLY A 152 23.51 7.20 17.71
C GLY A 152 22.77 7.77 16.50
N PRO A 153 23.28 8.87 15.93
CA PRO A 153 22.63 9.58 14.83
C PRO A 153 22.61 8.77 13.53
N LYS A 154 23.45 7.75 13.40
CA LYS A 154 23.40 6.78 12.31
C LYS A 154 23.26 5.39 12.93
N PRO A 155 22.17 4.64 12.67
CA PRO A 155 22.00 3.31 13.18
C PRO A 155 23.01 2.37 12.55
N THR A 156 23.35 1.32 13.29
CA THR A 156 23.98 0.13 12.74
C THR A 156 22.99 -0.62 11.84
N TRP A 157 23.50 -1.48 10.96
CA TRP A 157 22.65 -2.36 10.15
C TRP A 157 21.69 -3.20 11.00
N LYS A 158 22.18 -3.70 12.14
CA LYS A 158 21.37 -4.46 13.09
C LYS A 158 20.24 -3.62 13.67
N GLU A 159 20.51 -2.38 14.07
CA GLU A 159 19.46 -1.48 14.57
C GLU A 159 18.45 -1.09 13.49
N ALA A 160 18.91 -0.86 12.25
CA ALA A 160 18.01 -0.59 11.12
C ALA A 160 17.10 -1.79 10.82
N ALA A 161 17.62 -3.02 10.90
CA ALA A 161 16.82 -4.24 10.69
C ALA A 161 15.73 -4.50 11.74
N GLU A 162 15.76 -3.81 12.88
CA GLU A 162 14.73 -3.87 13.93
C GLU A 162 13.55 -2.92 13.65
N ARG A 163 13.64 -2.08 12.62
CA ARG A 163 12.61 -1.10 12.25
C ARG A 163 11.56 -1.70 11.33
N LEU A 164 10.38 -1.09 11.32
CA LEU A 164 9.25 -1.54 10.52
C LEU A 164 9.39 -1.14 9.05
N ILE A 165 8.61 -1.78 8.19
CA ILE A 165 8.35 -1.36 6.81
C ILE A 165 7.00 -0.65 6.79
N TYR A 166 6.95 0.58 6.30
CA TYR A 166 5.71 1.34 6.18
C TYR A 166 4.86 0.83 5.02
N ILE A 167 3.61 0.42 5.25
CA ILE A 167 2.75 -0.06 4.18
C ILE A 167 1.32 0.46 4.30
N ALA A 168 0.66 0.61 3.15
CA ALA A 168 -0.75 0.97 3.05
C ALA A 168 -1.63 -0.28 2.99
N HIS A 169 -2.78 -0.21 3.65
CA HIS A 169 -3.83 -1.22 3.57
C HIS A 169 -4.89 -0.78 2.54
N ASN A 170 -4.95 -1.46 1.40
CA ASN A 170 -5.78 -1.06 0.26
C ASN A 170 -7.27 -1.42 0.41
N MET A 171 -7.91 -1.00 1.50
CA MET A 171 -9.35 -1.21 1.74
C MET A 171 -10.23 -0.50 0.71
N ARG A 172 -9.73 0.54 0.05
CA ARG A 172 -10.45 1.32 -1.00
C ARG A 172 -10.21 0.79 -2.42
N ARG A 173 -9.55 -0.36 -2.54
CA ARG A 173 -9.30 -1.03 -3.83
C ARG A 173 -8.73 -0.07 -4.89
N ILE A 174 -7.78 0.78 -4.51
CA ILE A 174 -7.09 1.68 -5.42
C ILE A 174 -6.22 0.84 -6.37
N ASP A 175 -6.21 1.18 -7.66
CA ASP A 175 -5.48 0.45 -8.70
C ASP A 175 -3.97 0.35 -8.47
N PHE A 176 -3.35 1.32 -7.79
CA PHE A 176 -1.94 1.30 -7.41
C PHE A 176 -1.69 0.75 -5.99
N ALA A 177 -2.77 0.39 -5.28
CA ALA A 177 -2.81 -0.14 -3.91
C ALA A 177 -2.24 0.73 -2.79
N SER A 178 -1.55 1.80 -3.15
CA SER A 178 -0.97 2.80 -2.28
C SER A 178 -1.06 4.15 -2.97
N ILE A 179 -0.44 5.16 -2.37
CA ILE A 179 -0.47 6.53 -2.86
C ILE A 179 0.72 6.75 -3.80
N PRO A 180 0.49 7.20 -5.05
CA PRO A 180 1.57 7.40 -6.03
C PRO A 180 2.64 8.43 -5.63
N SER A 181 2.40 9.24 -4.60
CA SER A 181 3.39 10.21 -4.10
C SER A 181 4.50 9.57 -3.26
N PHE A 182 4.29 8.35 -2.77
CA PHE A 182 5.32 7.60 -2.03
C PHE A 182 6.26 6.84 -2.96
N GLY A 183 5.83 6.54 -4.18
CA GLY A 183 6.63 5.82 -5.15
C GLY A 183 5.84 5.50 -6.41
N ASP A 184 6.55 5.10 -7.46
CA ASP A 184 5.99 4.67 -8.74
C ASP A 184 5.98 3.15 -8.92
N VAL A 185 6.47 2.40 -7.93
CA VAL A 185 6.34 0.95 -7.82
C VAL A 185 5.64 0.59 -6.52
N SER A 186 4.63 -0.26 -6.55
CA SER A 186 4.04 -0.87 -5.34
C SER A 186 4.40 -2.35 -5.27
N ALA A 187 5.02 -2.77 -4.17
CA ALA A 187 5.14 -4.18 -3.81
C ALA A 187 3.94 -4.61 -2.97
N ILE A 188 3.22 -5.64 -3.43
CA ILE A 188 2.08 -6.19 -2.70
C ILE A 188 2.53 -7.42 -1.93
N PHE A 189 2.43 -7.38 -0.61
CA PHE A 189 2.82 -8.47 0.25
C PHE A 189 1.82 -9.63 0.20
N ASN A 190 2.33 -10.84 0.40
CA ASN A 190 1.51 -12.02 0.65
C ASN A 190 0.95 -11.91 2.08
N THR A 191 -0.34 -11.61 2.20
CA THR A 191 -0.99 -11.34 3.49
C THR A 191 -0.82 -12.49 4.49
N THR A 192 -1.01 -13.74 4.07
CA THR A 192 -0.83 -14.91 4.97
C THR A 192 0.61 -15.04 5.45
N TYR A 193 1.59 -14.72 4.59
CA TYR A 193 2.99 -14.72 4.97
C TYR A 193 3.30 -13.67 6.05
N VAL A 194 2.83 -12.42 5.86
CA VAL A 194 3.16 -11.30 6.74
C VAL A 194 2.18 -11.10 7.89
N GLN A 195 1.11 -11.90 8.00
CA GLN A 195 0.00 -11.66 8.93
C GLN A 195 0.45 -11.46 10.37
N LYS A 196 1.42 -12.25 10.84
CA LYS A 196 1.99 -12.20 12.21
C LYS A 196 3.11 -11.17 12.38
N MET A 197 3.24 -10.27 11.41
CA MET A 197 4.18 -9.15 11.41
C MET A 197 3.45 -7.82 11.26
N VAL A 198 2.18 -7.82 10.86
CA VAL A 198 1.42 -6.61 10.52
C VAL A 198 0.78 -6.01 11.76
N ILE A 199 1.08 -4.73 12.00
CA ILE A 199 0.44 -3.88 12.99
C ILE A 199 -0.17 -2.68 12.30
N ILE A 200 -1.35 -2.26 12.75
CA ILE A 200 -2.21 -1.35 12.00
C ILE A 200 -2.47 -0.09 12.84
N ALA A 201 -2.22 1.07 12.25
CA ALA A 201 -2.71 2.35 12.74
C ALA A 201 -3.93 2.78 11.89
N PRO A 202 -4.85 3.59 12.45
CA PRO A 202 -6.02 4.02 11.71
C PRO A 202 -5.69 5.04 10.62
N TYR A 203 -4.44 5.51 10.53
CA TYR A 203 -4.02 6.59 9.65
C TYR A 203 -2.49 6.61 9.48
N ASP A 204 -1.98 7.42 8.54
CA ASP A 204 -0.56 7.73 8.36
C ASP A 204 0.05 8.26 9.67
N THR A 205 0.96 7.49 10.28
CA THR A 205 1.50 7.85 11.58
C THR A 205 2.52 8.97 11.52
N GLY A 206 3.16 9.19 10.37
CA GLY A 206 4.02 10.36 10.16
C GLY A 206 3.21 11.66 10.26
N GLN A 207 2.04 11.70 9.61
CA GLN A 207 1.12 12.83 9.66
C GLN A 207 0.46 12.99 11.02
N TYR A 208 0.06 11.88 11.64
CA TYR A 208 -0.40 11.89 13.04
C TYR A 208 0.68 12.45 13.97
N GLY A 209 1.94 12.05 13.78
CA GLY A 209 3.07 12.56 14.53
C GLY A 209 3.19 14.08 14.42
N MET A 210 3.18 14.59 13.19
CA MET A 210 3.26 16.03 12.93
C MET A 210 2.09 16.82 13.54
N ALA A 211 0.86 16.32 13.41
CA ALA A 211 -0.35 17.03 13.82
C ALA A 211 -0.71 16.89 15.31
N CYS A 212 -0.52 15.70 15.88
CA CYS A 212 -1.04 15.31 17.18
C CYS A 212 0.04 15.09 18.24
N LYS A 213 1.30 14.88 17.83
CA LYS A 213 2.43 14.60 18.73
C LYS A 213 3.55 15.62 18.55
N HIS A 214 3.35 16.83 19.06
CA HIS A 214 4.33 17.91 18.87
C HIS A 214 5.66 17.72 19.63
N GLU A 215 5.69 16.87 20.67
CA GLU A 215 6.93 16.66 21.44
C GLU A 215 7.96 15.87 20.62
N GLY A 216 9.06 16.53 20.26
CA GLY A 216 10.16 15.93 19.50
C GLY A 216 10.06 16.10 17.98
N VAL A 217 8.89 16.50 17.45
CA VAL A 217 8.74 16.84 16.03
C VAL A 217 9.45 18.18 15.74
N PRO A 218 10.33 18.27 14.73
CA PRO A 218 10.99 19.53 14.43
C PRO A 218 9.99 20.63 14.05
N LYS A 219 10.32 21.89 14.34
CA LYS A 219 9.45 23.02 13.98
C LYS A 219 9.43 23.24 12.46
N GLY A 220 8.29 23.71 11.94
CA GLY A 220 8.15 24.13 10.53
C GLY A 220 7.63 23.07 9.57
N PHE A 221 7.27 21.88 10.06
CA PHE A 221 6.50 20.94 9.25
C PHE A 221 5.06 21.45 9.07
N PRO A 222 4.50 21.38 7.85
CA PRO A 222 3.08 21.63 7.66
C PRO A 222 2.30 20.56 8.43
N THR A 223 1.52 20.98 9.42
CA THR A 223 0.69 20.08 10.22
C THR A 223 -0.68 19.98 9.55
N PRO A 224 -1.11 18.79 9.08
CA PRO A 224 -2.50 18.62 8.69
C PRO A 224 -3.39 18.84 9.91
N GLU A 225 -4.60 19.38 9.72
CA GLU A 225 -5.57 19.45 10.82
C GLU A 225 -6.22 18.07 10.95
N LEU A 226 -5.87 17.35 12.01
CA LEU A 226 -6.41 16.03 12.30
C LEU A 226 -7.23 16.07 13.59
N ASN A 227 -8.26 15.23 13.68
CA ASN A 227 -8.97 14.98 14.93
C ASN A 227 -8.14 14.07 15.84
N CYS A 228 -7.17 14.65 16.54
CA CYS A 228 -6.26 13.94 17.44
C CYS A 228 -6.95 13.22 18.61
N SER A 229 -8.22 13.56 18.92
CA SER A 229 -8.98 12.91 19.98
C SER A 229 -9.67 11.61 19.56
N SER A 230 -9.78 11.36 18.25
CA SER A 230 -10.43 10.17 17.70
C SER A 230 -9.67 8.88 18.01
N TRP A 231 -8.34 8.93 18.11
CA TRP A 231 -7.50 7.75 18.30
C TRP A 231 -6.76 7.76 19.64
N ARG A 232 -6.92 6.68 20.42
CA ARG A 232 -6.28 6.48 21.73
C ARG A 232 -4.94 5.75 21.66
N GLU A 233 -4.28 5.79 20.50
CA GLU A 233 -2.93 5.22 20.29
C GLU A 233 -2.82 3.72 20.64
N VAL A 234 -3.94 2.99 20.49
CA VAL A 234 -3.91 1.53 20.46
C VAL A 234 -3.83 1.11 19.00
N LEU A 235 -2.77 0.36 18.68
CA LEU A 235 -2.59 -0.24 17.37
C LEU A 235 -3.41 -1.53 17.25
N GLY A 236 -3.85 -1.83 16.04
CA GLY A 236 -4.53 -3.07 15.69
C GLY A 236 -3.60 -4.10 15.06
N THR A 237 -4.18 -5.25 14.75
CA THR A 237 -3.60 -6.30 13.90
C THR A 237 -4.64 -6.71 12.87
N LEU A 238 -4.28 -7.52 11.87
CA LEU A 238 -5.26 -7.99 10.87
C LEU A 238 -6.44 -8.78 11.48
N GLU A 239 -6.25 -9.37 12.67
CA GLU A 239 -7.33 -10.09 13.36
C GLU A 239 -8.15 -9.21 14.32
N HIS A 240 -7.58 -8.09 14.75
CA HIS A 240 -8.12 -7.27 15.83
C HIS A 240 -7.97 -5.78 15.48
N LEU A 241 -8.96 -5.25 14.75
CA LEU A 241 -8.93 -3.88 14.22
C LEU A 241 -10.25 -3.10 14.35
N ASP A 242 -11.25 -3.62 15.05
CA ASP A 242 -12.55 -2.93 15.21
C ASP A 242 -12.39 -1.52 15.78
N HIS A 243 -11.52 -1.37 16.78
CA HIS A 243 -11.23 -0.11 17.45
C HIS A 243 -10.54 0.94 16.56
N LEU A 244 -10.16 0.57 15.33
CA LEU A 244 -9.56 1.47 14.33
C LEU A 244 -10.58 2.00 13.31
N ILE A 245 -11.78 1.42 13.24
CA ILE A 245 -12.80 1.76 12.23
C ILE A 245 -13.27 3.21 12.38
N LEU A 246 -13.79 3.57 13.56
CA LEU A 246 -14.27 4.93 13.81
C LEU A 246 -13.13 5.95 13.77
N PRO A 247 -11.95 5.71 14.37
CA PRO A 247 -10.83 6.64 14.23
C PRO A 247 -10.41 6.88 12.77
N ASN A 248 -10.42 5.86 11.91
CA ASN A 248 -10.10 6.05 10.48
C ASN A 248 -11.13 6.95 9.76
N LEU A 249 -12.42 6.80 10.10
CA LEU A 249 -13.50 7.62 9.53
C LEU A 249 -13.51 9.05 10.10
N GLU A 250 -13.06 9.25 11.33
CA GLU A 250 -13.13 10.54 12.04
C GLU A 250 -11.87 11.39 11.92
N MET A 251 -10.70 10.78 11.60
CA MET A 251 -9.40 11.46 11.65
C MET A 251 -9.35 12.75 10.82
N PHE A 252 -10.00 12.76 9.65
CA PHE A 252 -10.10 13.92 8.77
C PHE A 252 -11.40 14.71 8.89
N GLY A 253 -12.26 14.37 9.85
CA GLY A 253 -13.49 15.11 10.08
C GLY A 253 -13.19 16.57 10.39
N ASN A 254 -13.75 17.48 9.58
CA ASN A 254 -13.55 18.94 9.67
C ASN A 254 -12.16 19.45 9.25
N TRP A 255 -11.43 18.75 8.38
CA TRP A 255 -10.18 19.28 7.84
C TRP A 255 -10.43 20.57 7.03
N THR A 256 -10.01 21.72 7.57
CA THR A 256 -9.95 22.98 6.83
C THR A 256 -8.52 23.20 6.36
N ALA A 257 -8.20 22.76 5.14
CA ALA A 257 -6.85 22.96 4.59
C ALA A 257 -6.43 24.45 4.73
N PRO A 258 -5.32 24.77 5.42
CA PRO A 258 -4.88 26.15 5.57
C PRO A 258 -4.37 26.68 4.24
N GLY A 259 -5.26 27.31 3.47
CA GLY A 259 -4.93 27.96 2.21
C GLY A 259 -6.16 28.24 1.35
N PRO A 260 -6.08 29.16 0.38
CA PRO A 260 -7.17 29.49 -0.54
C PRO A 260 -7.53 28.35 -1.53
N SER A 261 -6.96 27.16 -1.35
CA SER A 261 -7.17 26.02 -2.22
C SER A 261 -7.64 24.84 -1.38
N LEU A 262 -8.96 24.83 -1.17
CA LEU A 262 -9.79 23.65 -0.99
C LEU A 262 -9.83 23.07 0.43
N SER A 263 -10.52 23.76 1.34
CA SER A 263 -11.19 23.08 2.45
C SER A 263 -12.28 22.18 1.86
N LEU A 264 -11.99 20.89 1.67
CA LEU A 264 -13.03 19.90 1.49
C LEU A 264 -13.67 19.72 2.87
N ASN A 265 -14.83 20.35 3.09
CA ASN A 265 -15.63 20.12 4.28
C ASN A 265 -16.21 18.71 4.24
N ARG A 266 -15.36 17.69 4.42
CA ARG A 266 -15.74 16.29 4.43
C ARG A 266 -16.27 15.92 5.79
N THR A 267 -17.41 15.27 5.75
CA THR A 267 -18.08 14.72 6.91
C THR A 267 -17.73 13.24 7.07
N VAL A 268 -18.02 12.68 8.24
CA VAL A 268 -17.95 11.21 8.44
C VAL A 268 -18.82 10.48 7.42
N LYS A 269 -19.97 11.05 6.99
CA LYS A 269 -20.80 10.48 5.92
C LYS A 269 -20.04 10.31 4.60
N ASP A 270 -19.21 11.29 4.25
CA ASP A 270 -18.42 11.24 3.01
C ASP A 270 -17.36 10.15 3.06
N HIS A 271 -16.68 9.99 4.21
CA HIS A 271 -15.70 8.92 4.42
C HIS A 271 -16.35 7.53 4.43
N VAL A 272 -17.54 7.39 5.05
CA VAL A 272 -18.33 6.15 4.99
C VAL A 272 -18.68 5.82 3.53
N ARG A 273 -19.20 6.80 2.78
CA ARG A 273 -19.56 6.62 1.36
C ARG A 273 -18.34 6.13 0.58
N SER A 274 -17.22 6.84 0.69
CA SER A 274 -15.96 6.50 0.01
C SER A 274 -15.49 5.09 0.34
N LEU A 275 -15.36 4.76 1.63
CA LEU A 275 -14.84 3.47 2.09
C LEU A 275 -15.75 2.31 1.65
N PHE A 276 -17.05 2.39 1.90
CA PHE A 276 -17.97 1.29 1.61
C PHE A 276 -18.25 1.12 0.10
N GLN A 277 -18.34 2.23 -0.64
CA GLN A 277 -18.54 2.16 -2.09
C GLN A 277 -17.32 1.56 -2.79
N ARG A 278 -16.10 1.89 -2.35
CA ARG A 278 -14.87 1.44 -2.99
C ARG A 278 -14.33 0.11 -2.47
N SER A 279 -14.64 -0.29 -1.24
CA SER A 279 -14.17 -1.56 -0.67
C SER A 279 -14.77 -2.80 -1.34
N GLY A 280 -14.19 -3.97 -1.07
CA GLY A 280 -14.76 -5.25 -1.49
C GLY A 280 -16.00 -5.66 -0.70
N ILE A 281 -16.42 -4.87 0.29
CA ILE A 281 -17.65 -5.07 1.07
C ILE A 281 -18.88 -4.95 0.16
N SER A 282 -18.91 -3.91 -0.70
CA SER A 282 -19.93 -3.76 -1.73
C SER A 282 -19.62 -4.61 -2.97
N THR A 283 -20.69 -5.07 -3.60
CA THR A 283 -20.71 -5.73 -4.92
C THR A 283 -20.58 -4.76 -6.08
N ALA A 284 -20.43 -3.45 -5.81
CA ALA A 284 -20.13 -2.44 -6.83
C ALA A 284 -19.05 -2.92 -7.80
N ARG A 285 -19.34 -2.77 -9.09
CA ARG A 285 -18.41 -3.14 -10.16
C ARG A 285 -17.20 -2.22 -10.10
N TYR A 286 -16.00 -2.79 -10.17
CA TYR A 286 -14.75 -2.05 -10.06
C TYR A 286 -14.67 -0.87 -11.04
N GLU A 287 -15.01 -1.10 -12.31
CA GLU A 287 -14.97 -0.08 -13.37
C GLU A 287 -16.00 1.06 -13.17
N ALA A 288 -16.99 0.84 -12.32
CA ALA A 288 -18.03 1.81 -12.01
C ALA A 288 -17.75 2.58 -10.71
N LEU A 289 -16.63 2.30 -10.03
CA LEU A 289 -16.22 3.08 -8.86
C LEU A 289 -15.94 4.53 -9.28
N PRO A 290 -16.28 5.52 -8.43
CA PRO A 290 -16.00 6.92 -8.73
C PRO A 290 -14.49 7.17 -8.86
N PRO A 291 -14.05 8.27 -9.49
CA PRO A 291 -12.66 8.72 -9.35
C PRO A 291 -12.30 8.93 -7.88
N GLU A 292 -11.04 8.68 -7.55
CA GLU A 292 -10.47 8.91 -6.23
C GLU A 292 -9.68 10.22 -6.24
N ASP A 293 -9.60 10.94 -5.12
CA ASP A 293 -8.60 12.00 -4.96
C ASP A 293 -7.56 11.63 -3.93
N ILE A 294 -6.47 12.42 -3.93
CA ILE A 294 -5.33 12.19 -3.05
C ILE A 294 -5.72 12.13 -1.57
N MET A 295 -6.73 12.91 -1.15
CA MET A 295 -7.13 12.97 0.25
C MET A 295 -7.92 11.76 0.68
N GLU A 296 -8.80 11.25 -0.19
CA GLU A 296 -9.44 9.95 0.04
C GLU A 296 -8.41 8.81 0.03
N ALA A 297 -7.46 8.85 -0.92
CA ALA A 297 -6.39 7.86 -0.98
C ALA A 297 -5.51 7.87 0.29
N MET A 298 -5.36 9.02 0.93
CA MET A 298 -4.66 9.20 2.21
C MET A 298 -5.39 8.62 3.42
N GLN A 299 -6.67 8.26 3.32
CA GLN A 299 -7.42 7.64 4.42
C GLN A 299 -7.17 6.13 4.56
N TYR A 300 -6.08 5.60 4.02
CA TYR A 300 -5.71 4.20 4.20
C TYR A 300 -5.43 3.89 5.68
N LEU A 301 -5.61 2.63 6.08
CA LEU A 301 -5.07 2.14 7.34
C LEU A 301 -3.57 1.87 7.12
N GLU A 302 -2.70 2.43 7.94
CA GLU A 302 -1.26 2.18 7.86
C GLU A 302 -0.94 0.83 8.52
N ALA A 303 -0.60 -0.20 7.73
CA ALA A 303 -0.53 -1.60 8.16
C ALA A 303 0.90 -2.15 8.26
N ASN A 304 1.80 -1.40 8.89
CA ASN A 304 3.24 -1.64 8.92
C ASN A 304 3.68 -3.06 9.30
N ILE A 305 4.81 -3.50 8.72
CA ILE A 305 5.40 -4.82 8.97
C ILE A 305 6.56 -4.73 9.97
N LEU A 306 6.44 -5.40 11.12
CA LEU A 306 7.51 -5.66 12.09
C LEU A 306 8.33 -6.89 11.68
N GLY A 307 9.18 -6.74 10.67
CA GLY A 307 10.04 -7.83 10.21
C GLY A 307 10.86 -7.48 8.97
N ASN A 308 11.55 -8.50 8.45
CA ASN A 308 12.38 -8.48 7.25
C ASN A 308 11.87 -9.59 6.29
N PRO A 309 10.73 -9.40 5.61
CA PRO A 309 10.05 -10.46 4.86
C PRO A 309 10.91 -11.04 3.73
N ARG A 310 10.94 -12.38 3.57
CA ARG A 310 11.86 -13.05 2.63
C ARG A 310 11.34 -13.08 1.20
N LEU A 311 12.21 -12.74 0.25
CA LEU A 311 11.92 -12.82 -1.18
C LEU A 311 12.29 -14.21 -1.74
N PRO A 312 11.54 -14.74 -2.73
CA PRO A 312 10.37 -14.11 -3.36
C PRO A 312 9.05 -14.26 -2.59
N SER A 313 9.01 -15.09 -1.55
CA SER A 313 7.76 -15.58 -0.96
C SER A 313 6.87 -14.52 -0.30
N SER A 314 7.49 -13.47 0.27
CA SER A 314 6.78 -12.41 0.99
C SER A 314 6.09 -11.41 0.07
N VAL A 315 6.55 -11.25 -1.17
CA VAL A 315 5.93 -10.38 -2.18
C VAL A 315 5.12 -11.25 -3.13
N LYS A 316 3.84 -10.91 -3.27
CA LYS A 316 2.88 -11.63 -4.08
C LYS A 316 2.96 -11.22 -5.55
N PHE A 317 3.05 -9.92 -5.80
CA PHE A 317 3.20 -9.30 -7.11
C PHE A 317 3.67 -7.85 -6.99
N LEU A 318 4.03 -7.23 -8.12
CA LEU A 318 4.36 -5.81 -8.22
C LEU A 318 3.31 -5.06 -9.04
N ILE A 319 3.16 -3.76 -8.78
CA ILE A 319 2.38 -2.83 -9.58
C ILE A 319 3.29 -1.68 -10.03
N GLY A 320 3.39 -1.44 -11.33
CA GLY A 320 4.03 -0.24 -11.87
C GLY A 320 3.01 0.87 -12.15
N ASN A 321 3.38 2.12 -11.86
CA ASN A 321 2.58 3.27 -12.24
C ASN A 321 2.77 3.59 -13.74
N VAL A 322 1.68 3.54 -14.52
CA VAL A 322 1.73 3.80 -15.97
C VAL A 322 2.19 5.22 -16.29
N ALA A 323 1.77 6.20 -15.49
CA ALA A 323 2.08 7.61 -15.68
C ALA A 323 3.58 7.89 -15.68
N THR A 324 4.35 7.18 -14.87
CA THR A 324 5.77 7.44 -14.66
C THR A 324 6.68 6.38 -15.31
N LEU A 325 6.28 5.10 -15.32
CA LEU A 325 7.17 4.00 -15.70
C LEU A 325 6.90 3.37 -17.06
N PHE A 326 5.66 3.38 -17.55
CA PHE A 326 5.35 2.70 -18.82
C PHE A 326 6.04 3.36 -20.01
N GLY A 327 6.69 2.56 -20.87
CA GLY A 327 7.49 3.08 -21.98
C GLY A 327 8.83 3.70 -21.56
N THR A 328 9.35 3.38 -20.36
CA THR A 328 10.64 3.92 -19.86
C THR A 328 11.67 2.82 -19.58
N VAL A 329 12.93 3.21 -19.43
CA VAL A 329 14.01 2.31 -19.00
C VAL A 329 13.74 1.71 -17.61
N ASP A 330 13.21 2.50 -16.67
CA ASP A 330 12.92 2.01 -15.32
C ASP A 330 11.70 1.08 -15.30
N GLY A 331 10.69 1.32 -16.14
CA GLY A 331 9.62 0.36 -16.38
C GLY A 331 10.13 -0.97 -16.94
N ARG A 332 11.13 -0.94 -17.84
CA ARG A 332 11.78 -2.16 -18.33
C ARG A 332 12.57 -2.87 -17.23
N ARG A 333 13.22 -2.14 -16.32
CA ARG A 333 13.90 -2.71 -15.15
C ARG A 333 12.91 -3.38 -14.20
N LEU A 334 11.74 -2.78 -13.99
CA LEU A 334 10.65 -3.37 -13.21
C LEU A 334 10.18 -4.70 -13.83
N GLN A 335 9.98 -4.75 -15.15
CA GLN A 335 9.66 -6.00 -15.86
C GLN A 335 10.72 -7.09 -15.61
N LEU A 336 12.00 -6.74 -15.72
CA LEU A 336 13.11 -7.69 -15.49
C LEU A 336 13.20 -8.15 -14.02
N LEU A 337 12.93 -7.27 -13.07
CA LEU A 337 12.90 -7.61 -11.64
C LEU A 337 11.75 -8.59 -11.34
N ALA A 338 10.54 -8.29 -11.82
CA ALA A 338 9.39 -9.16 -11.66
C ALA A 338 9.63 -10.54 -12.32
N GLN A 339 10.23 -10.57 -13.53
CA GLN A 339 10.61 -11.81 -14.19
C GLN A 339 11.61 -12.63 -13.37
N ARG A 340 12.63 -11.98 -12.81
CA ARG A 340 13.66 -12.64 -11.99
C ARG A 340 13.08 -13.35 -10.78
N TRP A 341 12.19 -12.68 -10.05
CA TRP A 341 11.56 -13.24 -8.84
C TRP A 341 10.34 -14.11 -9.15
N GLY A 342 9.93 -14.19 -10.43
CA GLY A 342 8.73 -14.90 -10.85
C GLY A 342 7.44 -14.26 -10.33
N TRP A 343 7.46 -12.97 -10.02
CA TRP A 343 6.29 -12.22 -9.60
C TRP A 343 5.46 -11.79 -10.82
N PRO A 344 4.13 -11.90 -10.76
CA PRO A 344 3.28 -11.17 -11.67
C PRO A 344 3.56 -9.67 -11.59
N LEU A 345 3.42 -8.98 -12.72
CA LEU A 345 3.46 -7.53 -12.79
C LEU A 345 2.11 -7.02 -13.30
N PHE A 346 1.57 -6.05 -12.59
CA PHE A 346 0.41 -5.28 -13.02
C PHE A 346 0.80 -3.82 -13.27
N TRP A 347 -0.04 -3.13 -14.00
CA TRP A 347 0.10 -1.71 -14.30
C TRP A 347 -1.16 -0.99 -13.82
N GLY A 348 -0.98 0.04 -12.97
CA GLY A 348 -2.06 0.90 -12.49
C GLY A 348 -2.01 2.27 -13.17
N MET A 349 -3.17 2.80 -13.56
CA MET A 349 -3.28 4.14 -14.18
C MET A 349 -3.29 5.28 -13.16
N ALA A 350 -2.79 5.03 -11.94
CA ALA A 350 -2.63 6.03 -10.90
C ALA A 350 -2.18 7.39 -11.46
N GLY A 351 -2.74 8.48 -10.94
CA GLY A 351 -2.50 9.83 -11.45
C GLY A 351 -1.02 10.21 -11.53
N VAL A 352 -0.68 11.12 -12.45
CA VAL A 352 0.66 11.72 -12.54
C VAL A 352 0.83 12.68 -11.37
N LEU A 353 1.36 12.23 -10.24
CA LEU A 353 1.77 13.16 -9.19
C LEU A 353 3.16 13.69 -9.53
N THR A 354 3.22 14.81 -10.24
CA THR A 354 4.51 15.51 -10.38
C THR A 354 4.89 16.10 -9.02
N GLN A 355 6.15 15.95 -8.62
CA GLN A 355 6.65 16.49 -7.35
C GLN A 355 6.42 18.02 -7.19
N LYS A 356 6.16 18.73 -8.30
CA LYS A 356 5.89 20.18 -8.35
C LYS A 356 4.41 20.54 -8.36
N SER A 357 3.52 19.65 -8.82
CA SER A 357 2.10 19.79 -8.53
C SER A 357 1.98 19.50 -7.04
N LYS A 358 1.92 20.59 -6.26
CA LYS A 358 1.42 20.62 -4.87
C LYS A 358 0.26 19.61 -4.77
N MET A 359 0.04 18.99 -3.62
CA MET A 359 -1.10 18.13 -3.24
C MET A 359 -2.46 18.83 -3.46
N LEU A 360 -2.69 19.30 -4.67
CA LEU A 360 -3.90 19.87 -5.19
C LEU A 360 -4.74 18.67 -5.62
N ILE A 361 -6.04 18.83 -5.39
CA ILE A 361 -7.07 17.81 -5.52
C ILE A 361 -7.27 17.45 -6.99
N GLU A 362 -6.29 16.78 -7.58
CA GLU A 362 -6.48 16.11 -8.85
C GLU A 362 -7.09 14.74 -8.55
N SER A 363 -8.36 14.60 -8.88
CA SER A 363 -8.99 13.28 -8.92
C SER A 363 -8.30 12.44 -9.99
N PHE A 364 -8.01 11.18 -9.69
CA PHE A 364 -7.53 10.19 -10.62
C PHE A 364 -8.54 9.03 -10.68
N PRO A 365 -8.57 8.22 -11.76
CA PRO A 365 -9.55 7.16 -11.89
C PRO A 365 -9.51 6.18 -10.70
N GLY A 366 -8.33 5.66 -10.36
CA GLY A 366 -8.11 4.79 -9.21
C GLY A 366 -8.73 3.39 -9.33
N GLN A 367 -9.38 3.08 -10.46
CA GLN A 367 -10.05 1.80 -10.76
C GLN A 367 -9.61 1.20 -12.10
N ARG A 368 -8.37 1.48 -12.54
CA ARG A 368 -7.83 1.04 -13.84
C ARG A 368 -6.52 0.29 -13.67
N ARG A 369 -6.60 -1.05 -13.66
CA ARG A 369 -5.45 -1.95 -13.52
C ARG A 369 -5.48 -3.04 -14.59
N PHE A 370 -4.33 -3.37 -15.17
CA PHE A 370 -4.19 -4.47 -16.13
C PHE A 370 -2.93 -5.29 -15.88
N GLY A 371 -2.94 -6.55 -16.31
CA GLY A 371 -1.79 -7.46 -16.24
C GLY A 371 -0.76 -7.18 -17.32
N ASP A 372 0.53 -7.25 -16.97
CA ASP A 372 1.63 -7.25 -17.93
C ASP A 372 1.69 -8.60 -18.67
N PRO A 373 1.52 -8.66 -20.00
CA PRO A 373 1.56 -9.92 -20.74
C PRO A 373 2.98 -10.43 -20.99
N VAL A 374 4.02 -9.64 -20.73
CA VAL A 374 5.43 -9.99 -20.93
C VAL A 374 6.00 -10.70 -19.70
N VAL A 375 5.46 -10.43 -18.51
CA VAL A 375 6.05 -10.88 -17.24
C VAL A 375 5.06 -11.64 -16.37
N GLY A 376 5.50 -12.82 -15.94
CA GLY A 376 4.74 -13.69 -15.05
C GLY A 376 3.91 -14.70 -15.83
N GLN A 377 3.92 -15.94 -15.35
CA GLN A 377 3.09 -17.01 -15.87
C GLN A 377 1.73 -16.95 -15.17
N LEU A 378 0.78 -16.26 -15.81
CA LEU A 378 -0.60 -16.15 -15.35
C LEU A 378 -1.50 -17.06 -16.18
N ASN A 379 -2.56 -17.59 -15.57
CA ASN A 379 -3.58 -18.39 -16.26
C ASN A 379 -4.42 -17.62 -17.29
N ALA A 380 -4.26 -16.29 -17.33
CA ALA A 380 -4.85 -15.41 -18.33
C ALA A 380 -3.83 -14.30 -18.62
N THR A 381 -3.70 -13.92 -19.88
CA THR A 381 -2.82 -12.83 -20.32
C THR A 381 -3.48 -12.03 -21.44
N GLY A 382 -3.04 -10.79 -21.61
CA GLY A 382 -3.41 -9.95 -22.74
C GLY A 382 -2.59 -10.26 -24.00
N SER A 383 -2.82 -9.48 -25.06
CA SER A 383 -2.00 -9.52 -26.27
C SER A 383 -0.62 -8.91 -26.01
N GLU A 384 0.44 -9.73 -26.08
CA GLU A 384 1.82 -9.27 -25.94
C GLU A 384 2.26 -8.37 -27.11
N GLU A 385 1.84 -8.69 -28.34
CA GLU A 385 2.16 -7.90 -29.53
C GLU A 385 1.62 -6.48 -29.40
N HIS A 386 0.34 -6.35 -29.09
CA HIS A 386 -0.28 -5.03 -28.94
C HIS A 386 0.27 -4.26 -27.74
N PHE A 387 0.59 -4.94 -26.63
CA PHE A 387 1.28 -4.31 -25.50
C PHE A 387 2.64 -3.73 -25.92
N ARG A 388 3.43 -4.46 -26.71
CA ARG A 388 4.73 -3.97 -27.21
C ARG A 388 4.59 -2.78 -28.15
N GLU A 389 3.59 -2.78 -29.03
CA GLU A 389 3.27 -1.63 -29.88
C GLU A 389 2.97 -0.38 -29.05
N LEU A 390 2.06 -0.50 -28.07
CA LEU A 390 1.71 0.60 -27.18
C LEU A 390 2.89 1.05 -26.31
N TRP A 391 3.73 0.12 -25.84
CA TRP A 391 4.96 0.45 -25.13
C TRP A 391 5.89 1.34 -25.96
N MET A 392 6.16 0.96 -27.21
CA MET A 392 7.00 1.74 -28.13
C MET A 392 6.38 3.09 -28.48
N GLN A 393 5.06 3.17 -28.61
CA GLN A 393 4.37 4.45 -28.82
C GLN A 393 4.58 5.40 -27.63
N VAL A 394 4.41 4.92 -26.40
CA VAL A 394 4.61 5.74 -25.19
C VAL A 394 6.08 6.12 -25.02
N GLU A 395 7.01 5.21 -25.31
CA GLU A 395 8.45 5.49 -25.32
C GLU A 395 8.77 6.63 -26.31
N HIS A 396 8.23 6.56 -27.53
CA HIS A 396 8.38 7.63 -28.52
C HIS A 396 7.77 8.96 -28.05
N LEU A 397 6.55 8.94 -27.49
CA LEU A 397 5.90 10.12 -26.93
C LEU A 397 6.77 10.78 -25.85
N ARG A 398 7.28 10.00 -24.89
CA ARG A 398 8.17 10.50 -23.82
C ARG A 398 9.48 11.07 -24.36
N SER A 399 10.00 10.53 -25.47
CA SER A 399 11.22 11.05 -26.10
C SER A 399 11.02 12.42 -26.76
N THR A 400 9.76 12.79 -27.08
CA THR A 400 9.44 14.02 -27.81
C THR A 400 8.80 15.09 -26.92
N ARG A 401 8.07 14.70 -25.87
CA ARG A 401 7.37 15.61 -24.95
C ARG A 401 7.01 14.94 -23.63
N ASN A 402 6.51 15.75 -22.69
CA ASN A 402 5.88 15.23 -21.47
C ASN A 402 4.54 14.56 -21.80
N VAL A 403 4.29 13.42 -21.18
CA VAL A 403 3.02 12.69 -21.24
C VAL A 403 1.98 13.42 -20.38
N THR A 404 0.77 13.59 -20.91
CA THR A 404 -0.36 14.28 -20.27
C THR A 404 -1.44 13.29 -19.84
N ASN A 405 -2.38 13.73 -19.00
CA ASN A 405 -3.53 12.89 -18.62
C ASN A 405 -4.35 12.43 -19.84
N ALA A 406 -4.49 13.27 -20.87
CA ALA A 406 -5.20 12.89 -22.10
C ALA A 406 -4.48 11.77 -22.87
N ASP A 407 -3.14 11.75 -22.86
CA ASP A 407 -2.38 10.65 -23.46
C ASP A 407 -2.57 9.35 -22.70
N LEU A 408 -2.60 9.42 -21.36
CA LEU A 408 -2.84 8.27 -20.49
C LEU A 408 -4.26 7.72 -20.67
N ASP A 409 -5.26 8.59 -20.83
CA ASP A 409 -6.63 8.19 -21.14
C ASP A 409 -6.70 7.50 -22.51
N ALA A 410 -6.07 8.06 -23.55
CA ALA A 410 -6.02 7.46 -24.88
C ALA A 410 -5.29 6.11 -24.89
N LEU A 411 -4.22 5.97 -24.09
CA LEU A 411 -3.52 4.71 -23.88
C LEU A 411 -4.42 3.68 -23.18
N TRP A 412 -5.14 4.09 -22.14
CA TRP A 412 -6.06 3.20 -21.41
C TRP A 412 -7.16 2.66 -22.32
N GLN A 413 -7.76 3.48 -23.18
CA GLN A 413 -8.78 3.02 -24.13
C GLN A 413 -8.25 1.87 -24.98
N GLN A 414 -7.05 2.00 -25.55
CA GLN A 414 -6.41 0.95 -26.38
C GLN A 414 -6.03 -0.31 -25.58
N LEU A 415 -5.49 -0.13 -24.36
CA LEU A 415 -5.15 -1.25 -23.49
C LEU A 415 -6.38 -2.05 -23.06
N SER A 416 -7.49 -1.36 -22.75
CA SER A 416 -8.69 -1.96 -22.21
C SER A 416 -9.36 -2.97 -23.14
N GLU A 417 -9.10 -2.86 -24.44
CA GLU A 417 -9.65 -3.77 -25.46
C GLU A 417 -8.82 -5.05 -25.64
N SER A 418 -7.55 -5.05 -25.21
CA SER A 418 -6.58 -6.07 -25.60
C SER A 418 -5.83 -6.72 -24.43
N GLN A 419 -5.94 -6.14 -23.22
CA GLN A 419 -5.23 -6.59 -22.05
C GLN A 419 -6.14 -7.25 -21.02
N LEU A 420 -5.54 -8.08 -20.16
CA LEU A 420 -6.22 -8.63 -19.00
C LEU A 420 -6.48 -7.52 -17.98
N LEU A 421 -7.71 -7.01 -17.96
CA LEU A 421 -8.14 -6.09 -16.93
C LEU A 421 -8.40 -6.82 -15.61
N VAL A 422 -7.92 -6.23 -14.52
CA VAL A 422 -8.02 -6.83 -13.20
C VAL A 422 -8.47 -5.84 -12.14
N GLU A 423 -9.02 -6.35 -11.04
CA GLU A 423 -9.32 -5.60 -9.83
C GLU A 423 -8.60 -6.21 -8.61
N PRO A 424 -8.38 -5.41 -7.55
CA PRO A 424 -7.92 -5.91 -6.25
C PRO A 424 -8.80 -7.04 -5.73
N LEU A 425 -8.20 -7.91 -4.92
CA LEU A 425 -8.93 -9.02 -4.30
C LEU A 425 -9.98 -8.50 -3.31
N LYS A 426 -11.06 -9.27 -3.16
CA LYS A 426 -12.11 -9.10 -2.15
C LYS A 426 -12.12 -10.32 -1.24
N ALA A 427 -12.69 -10.18 -0.05
CA ALA A 427 -12.94 -11.30 0.87
C ALA A 427 -13.67 -12.50 0.26
N SER A 428 -14.57 -12.24 -0.69
CA SER A 428 -15.36 -13.27 -1.38
C SER A 428 -14.56 -14.12 -2.36
N ASN A 429 -13.27 -13.84 -2.58
CA ASN A 429 -12.44 -14.60 -3.50
C ASN A 429 -12.03 -15.95 -2.90
N PRO A 430 -12.12 -17.05 -3.67
CA PRO A 430 -12.01 -18.41 -3.14
C PRO A 430 -10.60 -18.83 -2.65
N CYS A 431 -9.55 -18.07 -3.00
CA CYS A 431 -8.15 -18.47 -2.74
C CYS A 431 -7.27 -17.25 -2.40
N PRO A 432 -7.09 -16.87 -1.12
CA PRO A 432 -6.38 -15.63 -0.76
C PRO A 432 -4.92 -15.62 -1.20
N ASP A 433 -4.19 -16.74 -1.16
CA ASP A 433 -2.76 -16.74 -1.47
C ASP A 433 -2.41 -17.04 -2.94
N HIS A 434 -3.26 -17.80 -3.62
CA HIS A 434 -3.04 -18.19 -5.02
C HIS A 434 -3.63 -17.20 -6.01
N CYS A 435 -4.72 -16.54 -5.63
CA CYS A 435 -5.33 -15.50 -6.44
C CYS A 435 -4.51 -14.23 -6.29
N VAL A 436 -3.88 -13.74 -7.34
CA VAL A 436 -3.11 -12.49 -7.29
C VAL A 436 -3.96 -11.27 -7.65
N ALA A 437 -5.01 -11.46 -8.44
CA ALA A 437 -6.01 -10.46 -8.74
C ALA A 437 -7.30 -11.16 -9.22
N ARG A 438 -8.41 -10.42 -9.36
CA ARG A 438 -9.60 -10.93 -10.05
C ARG A 438 -9.68 -10.30 -11.43
N ALA A 439 -9.86 -11.10 -12.47
CA ALA A 439 -10.14 -10.57 -13.80
C ALA A 439 -11.54 -9.93 -13.79
N LEU A 440 -11.72 -8.82 -14.50
CA LEU A 440 -13.03 -8.16 -14.56
C LEU A 440 -14.11 -9.02 -15.22
N SER A 441 -13.70 -10.01 -16.01
CA SER A 441 -14.58 -11.06 -16.57
C SER A 441 -15.05 -12.09 -15.54
N GLY A 442 -14.60 -12.02 -14.29
CA GLY A 442 -15.04 -12.86 -13.18
C GLY A 442 -14.04 -13.90 -12.62
N PRO A 443 -13.12 -14.51 -13.40
CA PRO A 443 -12.25 -15.53 -12.84
C PRO A 443 -11.12 -14.93 -12.00
N CYS A 444 -10.64 -15.73 -11.05
CA CYS A 444 -9.40 -15.45 -10.35
C CYS A 444 -8.19 -15.58 -11.29
N VAL A 445 -7.25 -14.65 -11.17
CA VAL A 445 -5.96 -14.66 -11.86
C VAL A 445 -4.93 -15.29 -10.93
N CYS A 446 -4.37 -16.43 -11.35
CA CYS A 446 -3.46 -17.25 -10.55
C CYS A 446 -2.10 -17.41 -11.21
N ARG A 447 -1.07 -17.70 -10.41
CA ARG A 447 0.26 -18.12 -10.89
C ARG A 447 0.22 -19.57 -11.40
N GLU A 448 0.77 -19.87 -12.58
CA GLU A 448 0.71 -21.21 -13.18
C GLU A 448 1.42 -22.30 -12.35
N ASN A 449 2.57 -21.98 -11.73
CA ASN A 449 3.39 -22.95 -10.98
C ASN A 449 2.77 -23.47 -9.68
N SER A 450 1.63 -22.94 -9.23
CA SER A 450 0.93 -23.44 -8.04
C SER A 450 0.31 -24.82 -8.25
N ARG A 451 0.04 -25.24 -9.49
CA ARG A 451 -0.60 -26.54 -9.78
C ARG A 451 0.36 -27.73 -9.68
N GLY A 452 1.67 -27.49 -9.82
CA GLY A 452 2.69 -28.56 -9.78
C GLY A 452 3.13 -28.98 -8.37
N GLN A 453 3.06 -28.07 -7.39
CA GLN A 453 3.52 -28.35 -6.02
C GLN A 453 2.44 -28.91 -5.08
N GLN A 454 1.14 -28.79 -5.42
CA GLN A 454 0.07 -29.39 -4.61
C GLN A 454 0.09 -30.94 -4.61
N ASN A 455 0.77 -31.59 -5.55
CA ASN A 455 0.91 -33.05 -5.60
C ASN A 455 2.17 -33.61 -4.92
N GLN A 456 3.00 -32.79 -4.25
CA GLN A 456 4.26 -33.26 -3.63
C GLN A 456 4.38 -33.03 -2.11
N GLN A 457 3.38 -32.47 -1.42
CA GLN A 457 3.40 -32.35 0.04
C GLN A 457 2.07 -32.75 0.68
N ILE A 458 1.72 -34.02 0.56
CA ILE A 458 1.00 -34.76 1.61
C ILE A 458 1.77 -36.06 1.84
N VAL A 459 2.93 -35.93 2.47
CA VAL A 459 3.53 -37.06 3.20
C VAL A 459 3.25 -36.75 4.66
N LEU A 460 2.27 -37.47 5.21
CA LEU A 460 1.99 -37.53 6.63
C LEU A 460 3.28 -37.93 7.36
N VAL A 461 3.72 -37.09 8.29
CA VAL A 461 4.59 -37.48 9.41
C VAL A 461 3.81 -37.25 10.69
#